data_AF-A0A2N8MED8-F1
#
_entry.id   AF-A0A2N8MED8-F1
#
_cell.length_a   1.000
_cell.length_b   1.000
_cell.length_c   1.000
_cell.angle_alpha   90.00
_cell.angle_beta   90.00
_cell.angle_gamma   90.00
#
_symmetry.space_group_name_H-M   'P 1'
#
loop_
_entity.id
_entity.type
_entity.pdbx_description
1 polymer ?
#
loop_
_entity_poly.entity_id
_entity_poly.type
_entity_poly.pdbx_seq_one_letter_code
_entity_poly.pdbx_strand_id
1 'polypeptide(L)'
;MQSLHADDVAQLKQHLASFGSEFLFRGQMNANVASDGLPNLNSSIIRKGCLPPLMLKWIFYTTELLRRGGYDVEQPQAAHLTQGLLQHYGWRSFFVDLTASPAVAAWFACHSFGSKRGWQLCENSFEEPVMLSMQTAHYADYDGMGNLYVLSKEQLKASGHELVSLVDDLKTDCTTRFQIQEAWLAGLFLNQVRIKPAAITAQITAPGSIFKAFAEAAGFKSTDDLFPPPANDKILGNLLSLAEN
;
A
#
# COMPACT_ATOMS: atom_id res chain seq x y z
N MET A 1 -17.06 15.46 3.99
CA MET A 1 -16.51 14.82 2.77
C MET A 1 -17.09 15.52 1.55
N GLN A 2 -16.23 16.09 0.70
CA GLN A 2 -16.60 16.68 -0.58
C GLN A 2 -16.59 15.61 -1.67
N SER A 3 -17.56 15.62 -2.58
CA SER A 3 -17.58 14.76 -3.77
C SER A 3 -17.21 15.62 -4.98
N LEU A 4 -16.08 15.30 -5.61
CA LEU A 4 -15.53 16.04 -6.75
C LEU A 4 -15.46 15.12 -7.96
N HIS A 5 -15.59 15.71 -9.15
CA HIS A 5 -15.41 15.02 -10.42
C HIS A 5 -14.40 15.79 -11.27
N ALA A 6 -13.55 15.08 -12.00
CA ALA A 6 -12.65 15.65 -12.99
C ALA A 6 -12.88 15.03 -14.36
N ASP A 7 -13.23 15.87 -15.33
CA ASP A 7 -13.42 15.53 -16.73
C ASP A 7 -12.10 15.53 -17.52
N ASP A 8 -11.05 16.15 -16.97
CA ASP A 8 -9.71 16.20 -17.57
C ASP A 8 -8.59 16.31 -16.51
N VAL A 9 -7.35 16.21 -16.97
CA VAL A 9 -6.14 16.26 -16.13
C VAL A 9 -5.95 17.65 -15.48
N ALA A 10 -6.40 18.73 -16.13
CA ALA A 10 -6.26 20.08 -15.60
C ALA A 10 -7.22 20.31 -14.41
N GLN A 11 -8.47 19.86 -14.52
CA GLN A 11 -9.44 19.85 -13.42
C GLN A 11 -8.97 18.96 -12.27
N LEU A 12 -8.42 17.77 -12.55
CA LEU A 12 -7.85 16.91 -11.50
C LEU A 12 -6.73 17.64 -10.75
N LYS A 13 -5.82 18.30 -11.47
CA LYS A 13 -4.75 19.12 -10.87
C LYS A 13 -5.31 20.26 -10.03
N GLN A 14 -6.36 20.94 -10.49
CA GLN A 14 -7.00 22.03 -9.77
C GLN A 14 -7.61 21.55 -8.45
N HIS A 15 -8.32 20.41 -8.45
CA HIS A 15 -8.86 19.81 -7.22
C HIS A 15 -7.73 19.46 -6.25
N LEU A 16 -6.67 18.82 -6.75
CA LEU A 16 -5.53 18.39 -5.93
C LEU A 16 -4.71 19.56 -5.38
N ALA A 17 -4.63 20.69 -6.08
CA ALA A 17 -3.90 21.87 -5.64
C ALA A 17 -4.46 22.48 -4.33
N SER A 18 -5.69 22.13 -3.96
CA SER A 18 -6.30 22.55 -2.69
C SER A 18 -5.79 21.76 -1.48
N PHE A 19 -5.01 20.70 -1.69
CA PHE A 19 -4.54 19.79 -0.64
C PHE A 19 -3.01 19.80 -0.54
N GLY A 20 -2.49 20.33 0.56
CA GLY A 20 -1.05 20.39 0.86
C GLY A 20 -0.51 19.15 1.60
N SER A 21 0.64 19.33 2.25
CA SER A 21 1.37 18.28 3.00
C SER A 21 0.61 17.66 4.18
N GLU A 22 -0.45 18.33 4.64
CA GLU A 22 -1.29 17.87 5.75
C GLU A 22 -2.29 16.78 5.34
N PHE A 23 -2.35 16.45 4.05
CA PHE A 23 -3.22 15.43 3.50
C PHE A 23 -2.45 14.21 3.03
N LEU A 24 -3.17 13.08 3.01
CA LEU A 24 -2.73 11.82 2.43
C LEU A 24 -3.77 11.35 1.42
N PHE A 25 -3.33 10.55 0.47
CA PHE A 25 -4.14 10.12 -0.66
C PHE A 25 -4.27 8.61 -0.70
N ARG A 26 -5.39 8.14 -1.26
CA ARG A 26 -5.62 6.72 -1.54
C ARG A 26 -6.37 6.54 -2.85
N GLY A 27 -5.75 5.83 -3.78
CA GLY A 27 -6.39 5.40 -5.02
C GLY A 27 -7.04 4.04 -4.91
N GLN A 28 -8.17 3.87 -5.59
CA GLN A 28 -8.79 2.57 -5.83
C GLN A 28 -9.76 2.65 -7.01
N MET A 29 -9.86 1.56 -7.78
CA MET A 29 -10.81 1.49 -8.89
C MET A 29 -12.25 1.63 -8.41
N ASN A 30 -12.65 0.87 -7.38
CA ASN A 30 -14.04 0.84 -6.93
C ASN A 30 -14.24 1.65 -5.65
N ALA A 31 -15.30 2.45 -5.60
CA ALA A 31 -15.78 3.05 -4.36
C ALA A 31 -16.41 1.94 -3.50
N ASN A 32 -15.64 1.36 -2.58
CA ASN A 32 -16.21 0.44 -1.61
C ASN A 32 -17.02 1.25 -0.60
N VAL A 33 -18.30 0.93 -0.50
CA VAL A 33 -19.24 1.57 0.43
C VAL A 33 -19.69 0.51 1.43
N ALA A 34 -19.79 0.85 2.71
CA ALA A 34 -20.32 -0.07 3.72
C ALA A 34 -21.86 -0.05 3.72
N SER A 35 -22.46 -0.88 4.58
CA SER A 35 -23.93 -0.97 4.72
C SER A 35 -24.60 0.35 5.14
N ASP A 36 -23.85 1.29 5.71
CA ASP A 36 -24.33 2.62 6.10
C ASP A 36 -24.19 3.69 5.01
N GLY A 37 -23.79 3.31 3.79
CA GLY A 37 -23.66 4.24 2.67
C GLY A 37 -22.39 5.10 2.71
N LEU A 38 -21.49 4.89 3.69
CA LEU A 38 -20.25 5.65 3.83
C LEU A 38 -19.04 4.88 3.25
N PRO A 39 -17.97 5.58 2.84
CA PRO A 39 -16.78 4.93 2.31
C PRO A 39 -16.20 3.89 3.28
N ASN A 40 -15.81 2.74 2.72
CA ASN A 40 -15.27 1.60 3.45
C ASN A 40 -13.79 1.41 3.12
N LEU A 41 -12.95 2.25 3.71
CA LEU A 41 -11.49 2.12 3.64
C LEU A 41 -11.02 1.26 4.82
N ASN A 42 -10.89 -0.05 4.61
CA ASN A 42 -10.51 -1.02 5.63
C ASN A 42 -9.14 -1.67 5.34
N SER A 43 -8.60 -2.41 6.31
CA SER A 43 -7.33 -3.09 6.16
C SER A 43 -7.46 -4.40 5.37
N SER A 44 -6.33 -4.89 4.88
CA SER A 44 -6.27 -6.16 4.15
C SER A 44 -6.63 -7.37 5.01
N ILE A 45 -6.32 -7.35 6.32
CA ILE A 45 -6.73 -8.39 7.26
C ILE A 45 -8.26 -8.44 7.41
N ILE A 46 -8.93 -7.28 7.51
CA ILE A 46 -10.39 -7.26 7.65
C ILE A 46 -11.06 -7.86 6.41
N ARG A 47 -10.52 -7.61 5.22
CA ARG A 47 -11.09 -8.13 3.96
C ARG A 47 -10.84 -9.61 3.73
N LYS A 48 -9.65 -10.11 4.09
CA LYS A 48 -9.18 -11.44 3.63
C LYS A 48 -8.84 -12.40 4.77
N GLY A 49 -8.89 -11.95 6.02
CA GLY A 49 -8.46 -12.69 7.19
C GLY A 49 -6.93 -12.76 7.33
N CYS A 50 -6.51 -13.26 8.49
CA CYS A 50 -5.12 -13.55 8.82
C CYS A 50 -4.80 -15.04 8.56
N LEU A 51 -3.55 -15.33 8.16
CA LEU A 51 -3.00 -16.68 8.13
C LEU A 51 -1.89 -16.78 9.20
N PRO A 52 -2.20 -17.16 10.46
CA PRO A 52 -1.29 -16.97 11.58
C PRO A 52 0.10 -17.65 11.45
N PRO A 53 0.22 -18.89 10.93
CA PRO A 53 1.54 -19.53 10.81
C PRO A 53 2.45 -18.79 9.84
N LEU A 54 1.90 -18.33 8.70
CA LEU A 54 2.63 -17.46 7.79
C LEU A 54 2.93 -16.15 8.51
N MET A 55 1.95 -15.59 9.23
CA MET A 55 2.07 -14.32 9.93
C MET A 55 3.34 -14.22 10.80
N LEU A 56 3.51 -15.22 11.67
CA LEU A 56 4.66 -15.29 12.58
C LEU A 56 5.99 -15.43 11.84
N LYS A 57 6.04 -16.25 10.77
CA LYS A 57 7.25 -16.49 9.99
C LYS A 57 7.80 -15.20 9.36
N TRP A 58 6.95 -14.38 8.74
CA TRP A 58 7.43 -13.14 8.13
C TRP A 58 7.66 -12.01 9.12
N ILE A 59 6.91 -11.95 10.22
CA ILE A 59 7.24 -11.03 11.32
C ILE A 59 8.66 -11.31 11.78
N PHE A 60 9.00 -12.59 12.04
CA PHE A 60 10.35 -12.98 12.41
C PHE A 60 11.40 -12.52 11.39
N TYR A 61 11.25 -12.89 10.11
CA TYR A 61 12.24 -12.51 9.08
C TYR A 61 12.38 -11.02 8.87
N THR A 62 11.28 -10.27 8.92
CA THR A 62 11.32 -8.82 8.73
C THR A 62 11.97 -8.15 9.93
N THR A 63 11.67 -8.61 11.15
CA THR A 63 12.37 -8.17 12.35
C THR A 63 13.87 -8.45 12.26
N GLU A 64 14.30 -9.62 11.78
CA GLU A 64 15.71 -9.91 11.56
C GLU A 64 16.34 -8.99 10.50
N LEU A 65 15.63 -8.70 9.42
CA LEU A 65 16.09 -7.79 8.38
C LEU A 65 16.27 -6.37 8.91
N LEU A 66 15.28 -5.86 9.68
CA LEU A 66 15.35 -4.56 10.34
C LEU A 66 16.52 -4.52 11.34
N ARG A 67 16.68 -5.56 12.18
CA ARG A 67 17.80 -5.65 13.13
C ARG A 67 19.15 -5.59 12.42
N ARG A 68 19.32 -6.34 11.32
CA ARG A 68 20.53 -6.30 10.49
C ARG A 68 20.76 -4.94 9.83
N GLY A 69 19.67 -4.23 9.51
CA GLY A 69 19.69 -2.85 9.03
C GLY A 69 20.02 -1.80 10.10
N GLY A 70 20.27 -2.20 11.35
CA GLY A 70 20.61 -1.30 12.45
C GLY A 70 19.41 -0.66 13.15
N TYR A 71 18.20 -1.16 12.91
CA TYR A 71 16.99 -0.69 13.59
C TYR A 71 16.85 -1.37 14.97
N ASP A 72 16.47 -0.58 15.97
CA ASP A 72 16.16 -1.09 17.31
C ASP A 72 14.76 -1.74 17.30
N VAL A 73 14.77 -3.06 17.11
CA VAL A 73 13.54 -3.85 16.97
C VAL A 73 12.89 -4.23 18.30
N GLU A 74 13.51 -3.87 19.43
CA GLU A 74 12.97 -4.14 20.76
C GLU A 74 12.03 -3.00 21.22
N GLN A 75 11.97 -1.88 20.49
CA GLN A 75 11.05 -0.79 20.80
C GLN A 75 9.60 -1.14 20.43
N PRO A 76 8.60 -0.68 21.21
CA PRO A 76 7.19 -0.93 20.91
C PRO A 76 6.76 -0.51 19.49
N GLN A 77 7.34 0.57 18.94
CA GLN A 77 7.06 1.06 17.60
C GLN A 77 7.57 0.13 16.49
N ALA A 78 8.53 -0.74 16.78
CA ALA A 78 9.10 -1.67 15.82
C ALA A 78 8.04 -2.62 15.24
N ALA A 79 7.04 -3.01 16.03
CA ALA A 79 5.95 -3.86 15.54
C ALA A 79 5.15 -3.20 14.41
N HIS A 80 4.97 -1.87 14.46
CA HIS A 80 4.24 -1.11 13.44
C HIS A 80 5.10 -0.94 12.19
N LEU A 81 6.40 -0.68 12.35
CA LEU A 81 7.35 -0.62 11.25
C LEU A 81 7.46 -1.97 10.53
N THR A 82 7.56 -3.08 11.27
CA THR A 82 7.60 -4.44 10.72
C THR A 82 6.35 -4.73 9.89
N GLN A 83 5.16 -4.51 10.46
CA GLN A 83 3.90 -4.77 9.75
C GLN A 83 3.70 -3.83 8.55
N GLY A 84 4.11 -2.57 8.70
CA GLY A 84 4.01 -1.58 7.66
C GLY A 84 4.91 -1.84 6.47
N LEU A 85 6.17 -2.17 6.74
CA LEU A 85 7.14 -2.58 5.73
C LEU A 85 6.64 -3.81 4.99
N LEU A 86 6.22 -4.83 5.73
CA LEU A 86 5.67 -6.05 5.15
C LEU A 86 4.49 -5.79 4.22
N GLN A 87 3.58 -4.89 4.59
CA GLN A 87 2.41 -4.58 3.77
C GLN A 87 2.80 -4.08 2.38
N HIS A 88 3.85 -3.25 2.29
CA HIS A 88 4.37 -2.76 1.01
C HIS A 88 4.95 -3.89 0.14
N TYR A 89 5.33 -5.01 0.75
CA TYR A 89 5.78 -6.23 0.06
C TYR A 89 4.69 -7.30 -0.07
N GLY A 90 3.40 -6.90 0.01
CA GLY A 90 2.26 -7.76 -0.31
C GLY A 90 1.67 -8.51 0.89
N TRP A 91 2.10 -8.17 2.09
CA TRP A 91 1.58 -8.73 3.33
C TRP A 91 0.19 -8.20 3.70
N ARG A 92 -0.53 -8.98 4.51
CA ARG A 92 -1.80 -8.54 5.11
C ARG A 92 -1.56 -7.97 6.51
N SER A 93 -1.93 -6.73 6.73
CA SER A 93 -1.75 -6.02 8.01
C SER A 93 -3.07 -5.42 8.52
N PHE A 94 -2.99 -4.78 9.69
CA PHE A 94 -4.06 -3.94 10.27
C PHE A 94 -4.06 -2.50 9.76
N PHE A 95 -3.17 -2.14 8.85
CA PHE A 95 -3.09 -0.78 8.32
C PHE A 95 -3.83 -0.63 6.98
N VAL A 96 -4.21 0.60 6.70
CA VAL A 96 -4.65 1.06 5.38
C VAL A 96 -3.48 1.80 4.73
N ASP A 97 -3.08 1.35 3.54
CA ASP A 97 -2.06 2.03 2.74
C ASP A 97 -2.59 3.38 2.26
N LEU A 98 -1.78 4.41 2.50
CA LEU A 98 -1.94 5.77 2.07
C LEU A 98 -0.63 6.24 1.42
N THR A 99 -0.67 7.35 0.72
CA THR A 99 0.52 7.96 0.11
C THR A 99 0.48 9.47 0.29
N ALA A 100 1.64 10.09 0.43
CA ALA A 100 1.75 11.55 0.34
C ALA A 100 1.71 12.05 -1.12
N SER A 101 1.91 11.16 -2.10
CA SER A 101 1.90 11.47 -3.51
C SER A 101 0.53 11.27 -4.14
N PRO A 102 -0.14 12.34 -4.62
CA PRO A 102 -1.40 12.19 -5.34
C PRO A 102 -1.23 11.43 -6.67
N ALA A 103 -0.02 11.45 -7.26
CA ALA A 103 0.27 10.72 -8.50
C ALA A 103 0.33 9.20 -8.27
N VAL A 104 0.89 8.76 -7.15
CA VAL A 104 0.84 7.34 -6.73
C VAL A 104 -0.61 6.92 -6.48
N ALA A 105 -1.41 7.75 -5.81
CA ALA A 105 -2.82 7.46 -5.63
C ALA A 105 -3.59 7.41 -6.96
N ALA A 106 -3.32 8.31 -7.90
CA ALA A 106 -3.91 8.25 -9.23
C ALA A 106 -3.56 6.94 -9.95
N TRP A 107 -2.30 6.50 -9.88
CA TRP A 107 -1.88 5.22 -10.44
C TRP A 107 -2.72 4.05 -9.91
N PHE A 108 -2.95 3.98 -8.60
CA PHE A 108 -3.81 2.94 -8.00
C PHE A 108 -5.30 3.11 -8.33
N ALA A 109 -5.76 4.31 -8.69
CA ALA A 109 -7.13 4.55 -9.13
C ALA A 109 -7.39 4.04 -10.56
N CYS A 110 -6.35 3.90 -11.38
CA CYS A 110 -6.43 3.42 -12.77
C CYS A 110 -5.78 2.05 -13.04
N HIS A 111 -5.33 1.34 -12.01
CA HIS A 111 -4.75 -0.01 -12.17
C HIS A 111 -5.51 -1.07 -11.38
N SER A 112 -5.86 -2.15 -12.07
CA SER A 112 -6.50 -3.33 -11.51
C SER A 112 -5.51 -4.32 -10.96
N PHE A 113 -5.64 -4.66 -9.68
CA PHE A 113 -4.87 -5.73 -9.07
C PHE A 113 -5.46 -7.09 -9.41
N GLY A 114 -4.65 -7.96 -10.00
CA GLY A 114 -4.93 -9.37 -10.19
C GLY A 114 -3.91 -10.24 -9.45
N SER A 115 -4.33 -11.45 -9.08
CA SER A 115 -3.40 -12.46 -8.57
C SER A 115 -3.63 -13.79 -9.27
N LYS A 116 -2.55 -14.45 -9.69
CA LYS A 116 -2.58 -15.77 -10.33
C LYS A 116 -1.92 -16.78 -9.41
N ARG A 117 -2.58 -17.92 -9.18
CA ARG A 117 -1.97 -19.05 -8.50
C ARG A 117 -1.16 -19.87 -9.50
N GLY A 118 0.07 -20.20 -9.15
CA GLY A 118 0.97 -21.05 -9.91
C GLY A 118 1.50 -22.18 -9.05
N TRP A 119 2.18 -23.12 -9.69
CA TRP A 119 2.84 -24.24 -9.03
C TRP A 119 4.27 -24.35 -9.55
N GLN A 120 5.22 -24.55 -8.66
CA GLN A 120 6.61 -24.82 -9.00
C GLN A 120 7.01 -26.17 -8.41
N LEU A 121 7.56 -27.04 -9.24
CA LEU A 121 8.21 -28.25 -8.76
C LEU A 121 9.66 -27.90 -8.41
N CYS A 122 10.07 -28.20 -7.18
CA CYS A 122 11.45 -28.07 -6.73
C CYS A 122 11.78 -29.21 -5.76
N GLU A 123 13.01 -29.21 -5.25
CA GLU A 123 13.43 -30.11 -4.18
C GLU A 123 13.36 -29.38 -2.83
N ASN A 124 13.05 -30.10 -1.75
CA ASN A 124 13.24 -29.58 -0.40
C ASN A 124 14.70 -29.80 0.07
N SER A 125 15.01 -29.42 1.31
CA SER A 125 16.35 -29.60 1.89
C SER A 125 16.79 -31.07 2.05
N PHE A 126 15.93 -32.04 1.73
CA PHE A 126 16.19 -33.48 1.74
C PHE A 126 16.20 -34.08 0.33
N GLU A 127 16.28 -33.24 -0.72
CA GLU A 127 16.23 -33.66 -2.12
C GLU A 127 14.92 -34.36 -2.52
N GLU A 128 13.86 -34.20 -1.72
CA GLU A 128 12.55 -34.76 -2.05
C GLU A 128 11.78 -33.79 -2.96
N PRO A 129 11.12 -34.30 -4.02
CA PRO A 129 10.33 -33.46 -4.90
C PRO A 129 9.13 -32.89 -4.14
N VAL A 130 9.04 -31.56 -4.10
CA VAL A 130 7.93 -30.82 -3.50
C VAL A 130 7.30 -29.88 -4.52
N MET A 131 5.99 -29.74 -4.44
CA MET A 131 5.23 -28.82 -5.29
C MET A 131 4.83 -27.58 -4.49
N LEU A 132 5.51 -26.47 -4.76
CA LEU A 132 5.25 -25.19 -4.11
C LEU A 132 4.10 -24.46 -4.80
N SER A 133 3.10 -24.07 -4.00
CA SER A 133 2.04 -23.17 -4.45
C SER A 133 2.55 -21.73 -4.40
N MET A 134 2.57 -21.07 -5.55
CA MET A 134 2.95 -19.65 -5.66
C MET A 134 1.72 -18.79 -5.94
N GLN A 135 1.74 -17.54 -5.48
CA GLN A 135 0.75 -16.54 -5.84
C GLN A 135 1.47 -15.32 -6.38
N THR A 136 1.30 -15.04 -7.67
CA THR A 136 1.93 -13.90 -8.35
C THR A 136 0.92 -12.77 -8.50
N ALA A 137 1.31 -11.56 -8.12
CA ALA A 137 0.55 -10.34 -8.34
C ALA A 137 0.82 -9.79 -9.75
N HIS A 138 -0.19 -9.16 -10.36
CA HIS A 138 -0.02 -8.34 -11.56
C HIS A 138 -0.97 -7.15 -11.49
N TYR A 139 -0.62 -6.09 -12.20
CA TYR A 139 -1.48 -4.94 -12.42
C TYR A 139 -1.77 -4.81 -13.91
N ALA A 140 -3.01 -4.41 -14.23
CA ALA A 140 -3.42 -4.09 -15.59
C ALA A 140 -4.19 -2.77 -15.59
N ASP A 141 -4.15 -2.05 -16.71
CA ASP A 141 -4.94 -0.82 -16.88
C ASP A 141 -6.42 -1.06 -16.55
N TYR A 142 -7.05 -0.05 -15.96
CA TYR A 142 -8.48 -0.02 -15.67
C TYR A 142 -9.13 1.16 -16.37
N ASP A 143 -9.99 0.85 -17.36
CA ASP A 143 -10.66 1.84 -18.19
C ASP A 143 -11.94 2.42 -17.55
N GLY A 144 -12.32 1.97 -16.36
CA GLY A 144 -13.52 2.43 -15.67
C GLY A 144 -13.33 3.73 -14.90
N MET A 145 -14.29 4.03 -14.02
CA MET A 145 -14.24 5.19 -13.13
C MET A 145 -13.36 4.90 -11.91
N GLY A 146 -12.25 5.62 -11.77
CA GLY A 146 -11.39 5.53 -10.60
C GLY A 146 -11.86 6.41 -9.44
N ASN A 147 -11.34 6.13 -8.24
CA ASN A 147 -11.62 6.89 -7.03
C ASN A 147 -10.31 7.26 -6.33
N LEU A 148 -10.14 8.55 -6.05
CA LEU A 148 -9.03 9.09 -5.27
C LEU A 148 -9.59 9.75 -4.02
N TYR A 149 -9.29 9.18 -2.86
CA TYR A 149 -9.67 9.72 -1.57
C TYR A 149 -8.58 10.62 -1.02
N VAL A 150 -8.99 11.74 -0.44
CA VAL A 150 -8.12 12.69 0.26
C VAL A 150 -8.47 12.65 1.74
N LEU A 151 -7.45 12.42 2.57
CA LEU A 151 -7.59 12.21 4.00
C LEU A 151 -6.74 13.21 4.78
N SER A 152 -7.30 13.85 5.80
CA SER A 152 -6.57 14.78 6.66
C SER A 152 -5.76 14.02 7.71
N LYS A 153 -4.45 14.28 7.82
CA LYS A 153 -3.59 13.71 8.87
C LYS A 153 -4.08 14.07 10.26
N GLU A 154 -4.53 15.31 10.45
CA GLU A 154 -5.11 15.79 11.70
C GLU A 154 -6.36 14.99 12.08
N GLN A 155 -7.31 14.84 11.16
CA GLN A 155 -8.57 14.14 11.45
C GLN A 155 -8.37 12.63 11.60
N LEU A 156 -7.40 12.04 10.90
CA LEU A 156 -6.99 10.65 11.12
C LEU A 156 -6.51 10.46 12.57
N LYS A 157 -5.57 11.30 13.03
CA LYS A 157 -5.05 11.26 14.40
C LYS A 157 -6.15 11.53 15.44
N ALA A 158 -6.98 12.55 15.22
CA ALA A 158 -8.10 12.89 16.10
C ALA A 158 -9.15 11.76 16.20
N SER A 159 -9.27 10.95 15.13
CA SER A 159 -10.12 9.76 15.10
C SER A 159 -9.48 8.52 15.74
N GLY A 160 -8.28 8.66 16.31
CA GLY A 160 -7.52 7.58 16.95
C GLY A 160 -6.82 6.66 15.97
N HIS A 161 -6.60 7.07 14.73
CA HIS A 161 -5.75 6.32 13.80
C HIS A 161 -4.29 6.69 14.04
N GLU A 162 -3.47 5.68 14.29
CA GLU A 162 -2.02 5.85 14.30
C GLU A 162 -1.53 6.02 12.87
N LEU A 163 -0.64 7.00 12.66
CA LEU A 163 -0.03 7.28 11.37
C LEU A 163 1.45 6.95 11.43
N VAL A 164 1.90 6.13 10.49
CA VAL A 164 3.31 5.73 10.31
C VAL A 164 3.77 6.19 8.94
N SER A 165 4.93 6.83 8.86
CA SER A 165 5.54 7.26 7.61
C SER A 165 6.75 6.39 7.36
N LEU A 166 6.62 5.37 6.48
CA LEU A 166 7.74 4.47 6.23
C LEU A 166 8.95 5.21 5.65
N VAL A 167 8.71 6.31 4.92
CA VAL A 167 9.77 7.14 4.36
C VAL A 167 10.57 7.86 5.45
N ASP A 168 9.88 8.40 6.46
CA ASP A 168 10.52 9.14 7.55
C ASP A 168 11.15 8.20 8.58
N ASP A 169 10.46 7.09 8.85
CA ASP A 169 10.82 6.14 9.91
C ASP A 169 11.87 5.10 9.44
N LEU A 170 11.92 4.78 8.15
CA LEU A 170 12.90 3.85 7.56
C LEU A 170 13.80 4.56 6.55
N LYS A 171 14.88 5.16 7.06
CA LYS A 171 15.92 5.74 6.20
C LYS A 171 16.76 4.64 5.57
N THR A 172 16.79 4.61 4.24
CA THR A 172 17.60 3.65 3.49
C THR A 172 18.44 4.37 2.44
N ASP A 173 19.60 3.79 2.13
CA ASP A 173 20.55 4.26 1.12
C ASP A 173 20.23 3.72 -0.29
N CYS A 174 19.16 2.92 -0.41
CA CYS A 174 18.73 2.29 -1.65
C CYS A 174 17.34 2.76 -2.05
N THR A 175 16.98 2.59 -3.32
CA THR A 175 15.64 2.91 -3.79
C THR A 175 14.68 1.81 -3.40
N THR A 176 13.78 2.09 -2.45
CA THR A 176 12.77 1.13 -2.03
C THR A 176 11.39 1.48 -2.58
N ARG A 177 10.55 0.47 -2.71
CA ARG A 177 9.15 0.64 -3.10
C ARG A 177 8.40 1.66 -2.24
N PHE A 178 8.57 1.62 -0.92
CA PHE A 178 7.85 2.52 -0.02
C PHE A 178 8.33 3.98 -0.12
N GLN A 179 9.58 4.22 -0.52
CA GLN A 179 10.07 5.57 -0.83
C GLN A 179 9.44 6.11 -2.10
N ILE A 180 9.45 5.33 -3.19
CA ILE A 180 8.82 5.70 -4.46
C ILE A 180 7.33 5.99 -4.27
N GLN A 181 6.66 5.16 -3.47
CA GLN A 181 5.22 5.29 -3.21
C GLN A 181 4.91 6.39 -2.19
N GLU A 182 5.90 7.09 -1.64
CA GLU A 182 5.75 8.05 -0.55
C GLU A 182 4.82 7.51 0.56
N ALA A 183 5.16 6.32 1.04
CA ALA A 183 4.29 5.45 1.81
C ALA A 183 3.91 5.98 3.19
N TRP A 184 2.60 6.01 3.44
CA TRP A 184 2.01 6.24 4.75
C TRP A 184 1.04 5.13 5.12
N LEU A 185 0.89 4.87 6.41
CA LEU A 185 0.03 3.83 6.92
C LEU A 185 -0.88 4.40 8.00
N ALA A 186 -2.18 4.11 7.89
CA ALA A 186 -3.14 4.43 8.93
C ALA A 186 -3.61 3.15 9.63
N GLY A 187 -3.31 3.03 10.93
CA GLY A 187 -3.64 1.86 11.74
C GLY A 187 -5.14 1.76 12.03
N LEU A 188 -5.69 0.56 11.92
CA LEU A 188 -7.04 0.21 12.37
C LEU A 188 -6.94 -0.62 13.65
N PHE A 189 -6.75 0.04 14.78
CA PHE A 189 -6.62 -0.59 16.09
C PHE A 189 -7.90 -0.39 16.93
N LEU A 190 -7.98 -1.04 18.10
CA LEU A 190 -9.05 -0.82 19.09
C LEU A 190 -10.48 -0.95 18.52
N ASN A 191 -10.76 -2.06 17.83
CA ASN A 191 -12.06 -2.37 17.20
C ASN A 191 -12.48 -1.43 16.05
N GLN A 192 -11.55 -0.66 15.48
CA GLN A 192 -11.79 0.05 14.23
C GLN A 192 -11.86 -0.93 13.06
N VAL A 193 -12.97 -0.90 12.32
CA VAL A 193 -13.16 -1.77 11.13
C VAL A 193 -12.85 -1.05 9.81
N ARG A 194 -12.71 0.27 9.84
CA ARG A 194 -12.40 1.13 8.70
C ARG A 194 -11.87 2.48 9.19
N ILE A 195 -11.26 3.24 8.29
CA ILE A 195 -11.00 4.67 8.48
C ILE A 195 -12.31 5.38 8.78
N LYS A 196 -12.32 6.21 9.83
CA LYS A 196 -13.51 6.99 10.18
C LYS A 196 -13.84 7.95 9.04
N PRO A 197 -15.11 7.99 8.56
CA PRO A 197 -15.51 8.86 7.46
C PRO A 197 -15.22 10.36 7.70
N ALA A 198 -15.17 10.81 8.95
CA ALA A 198 -14.78 12.17 9.32
C ALA A 198 -13.36 12.54 8.87
N ALA A 199 -12.46 11.55 8.76
CA ALA A 199 -11.10 11.76 8.29
C ALA A 199 -10.98 11.88 6.75
N ILE A 200 -12.06 11.56 6.01
CA ILE A 200 -12.10 11.65 4.55
C ILE A 200 -12.61 13.03 4.16
N THR A 201 -11.68 13.89 3.73
CA THR A 201 -11.96 15.27 3.35
C THR A 201 -12.66 15.33 2.00
N ALA A 202 -12.18 14.56 1.02
CA ALA A 202 -12.76 14.53 -0.32
C ALA A 202 -12.66 13.15 -0.98
N GLN A 203 -13.56 12.90 -1.93
CA GLN A 203 -13.49 11.83 -2.92
C GLN A 203 -13.51 12.48 -4.29
N ILE A 204 -12.44 12.30 -5.05
CA ILE A 204 -12.32 12.75 -6.44
C ILE A 204 -12.56 11.54 -7.34
N THR A 205 -13.48 11.67 -8.28
CA THR A 205 -13.78 10.65 -9.30
C THR A 205 -13.36 11.15 -10.67
N ALA A 206 -12.81 10.26 -11.48
CA ALA A 206 -12.47 10.53 -12.88
C ALA A 206 -12.36 9.22 -13.66
N PRO A 207 -12.54 9.23 -14.99
CA PRO A 207 -12.12 8.14 -15.86
C PRO A 207 -10.67 7.70 -15.57
N GLY A 208 -10.42 6.39 -15.60
CA GLY A 208 -9.10 5.81 -15.36
C GLY A 208 -8.00 6.38 -16.28
N SER A 209 -8.37 6.73 -17.51
CA SER A 209 -7.47 7.40 -18.47
C SER A 209 -6.94 8.75 -17.97
N ILE A 210 -7.73 9.53 -17.23
CA ILE A 210 -7.31 10.82 -16.65
C ILE A 210 -6.33 10.61 -15.50
N PHE A 211 -6.63 9.66 -14.61
CA PHE A 211 -5.71 9.28 -13.54
C PHE A 211 -4.39 8.71 -14.08
N LYS A 212 -4.47 7.89 -15.14
CA LYS A 212 -3.30 7.35 -15.83
C LYS A 212 -2.44 8.47 -16.43
N ALA A 213 -3.04 9.36 -17.21
CA ALA A 213 -2.31 10.50 -17.79
C ALA A 213 -1.67 11.40 -16.72
N PHE A 214 -2.34 11.59 -15.58
CA PHE A 214 -1.78 12.33 -14.46
C PHE A 214 -0.58 11.61 -13.80
N ALA A 215 -0.68 10.29 -13.57
CA ALA A 215 0.40 9.49 -13.02
C ALA A 215 1.61 9.39 -13.97
N GLU A 216 1.38 9.20 -15.27
CA GLU A 216 2.43 9.14 -16.30
C GLU A 216 3.18 10.47 -16.42
N ALA A 217 2.49 11.60 -16.29
CA ALA A 217 3.10 12.93 -16.27
C ALA A 217 4.04 13.13 -15.06
N ALA A 218 3.85 12.37 -13.98
CA ALA A 218 4.73 12.33 -12.81
C ALA A 218 5.83 11.27 -12.90
N GLY A 219 5.91 10.51 -14.01
CA GLY A 219 6.94 9.50 -14.25
C GLY A 219 6.50 8.05 -14.03
N PHE A 220 5.25 7.78 -13.65
CA PHE A 220 4.75 6.43 -13.39
C PHE A 220 4.07 5.83 -14.62
N LYS A 221 4.87 5.25 -15.53
CA LYS A 221 4.41 4.73 -16.84
C LYS A 221 4.22 3.23 -16.87
N SER A 222 4.81 2.52 -15.92
CA SER A 222 4.83 1.08 -15.81
C SER A 222 4.69 0.64 -14.35
N THR A 223 4.41 -0.65 -14.13
CA THR A 223 4.39 -1.21 -12.78
C THR A 223 5.76 -1.10 -12.10
N ASP A 224 6.85 -1.26 -12.84
CA ASP A 224 8.21 -1.22 -12.29
C ASP A 224 8.59 0.17 -11.76
N ASP A 225 7.94 1.24 -12.26
CA ASP A 225 8.13 2.60 -11.75
C ASP A 225 7.59 2.78 -10.33
N LEU A 226 6.59 1.98 -9.91
CA LEU A 226 6.08 1.95 -8.52
C LEU A 226 6.58 0.76 -7.72
N PHE A 227 6.92 -0.33 -8.39
CA PHE A 227 7.26 -1.63 -7.82
C PHE A 227 8.62 -2.08 -8.38
N PRO A 228 9.72 -1.42 -7.99
CA PRO A 228 11.05 -1.72 -8.51
C PRO A 228 11.41 -3.19 -8.36
N PRO A 229 12.14 -3.78 -9.33
CA PRO A 229 12.58 -5.17 -9.25
C PRO A 229 13.58 -5.37 -8.10
N PRO A 230 13.81 -6.63 -7.66
CA PRO A 230 14.73 -6.94 -6.56
C PRO A 230 16.16 -6.44 -6.75
N ALA A 231 16.60 -6.24 -8.00
CA ALA A 231 17.91 -5.66 -8.32
C ALA A 231 18.05 -4.20 -7.89
N ASN A 232 16.93 -3.46 -7.83
CA ASN A 232 16.88 -2.04 -7.46
C ASN A 232 16.38 -1.85 -6.02
N ASP A 233 15.39 -2.65 -5.60
CA ASP A 233 14.88 -2.68 -4.22
C ASP A 233 15.61 -3.77 -3.40
N LYS A 234 16.67 -3.36 -2.70
CA LYS A 234 17.48 -4.28 -1.90
C LYS A 234 16.70 -4.93 -0.75
N ILE A 235 15.66 -4.28 -0.22
CA ILE A 235 14.83 -4.88 0.82
C ILE A 235 14.01 -6.02 0.23
N LEU A 236 13.41 -5.82 -0.95
CA LEU A 236 12.75 -6.91 -1.68
C LEU A 236 13.73 -8.05 -2.00
N GLY A 237 14.93 -7.72 -2.51
CA GLY A 237 15.97 -8.72 -2.78
C GLY A 237 16.33 -9.55 -1.54
N ASN A 238 16.54 -8.89 -0.40
CA ASN A 238 16.82 -9.56 0.86
C ASN A 238 15.64 -10.43 1.32
N LEU A 239 14.40 -9.93 1.26
CA LEU A 239 13.21 -10.70 1.62
C LEU A 239 13.04 -11.96 0.77
N LEU A 240 13.34 -11.89 -0.53
CA LEU A 240 13.27 -13.05 -1.42
C LEU A 240 14.40 -14.05 -1.14
N SER A 241 15.62 -13.56 -0.86
CA SER A 241 16.76 -14.44 -0.54
C SER A 241 16.59 -15.23 0.77
N LEU A 242 15.79 -14.73 1.72
CA LEU A 242 15.47 -15.43 2.97
C LEU A 242 14.54 -16.64 2.75
N ALA A 243 13.85 -16.72 1.62
CA ALA A 243 13.00 -17.85 1.27
C ALA A 243 13.74 -18.96 0.50
N GLU A 244 14.96 -18.68 0.02
CA GLU A 244 15.79 -19.59 -0.78
C GLU A 244 16.84 -20.34 0.07
N ASN A 245 17.01 -19.96 1.34
CA ASN A 245 17.89 -20.62 2.32
C ASN A 245 17.07 -21.38 3.37
#